data_AF-A0A0G3GV19-F1
#
_entry.id   AF-A0A0G3GV19-F1
#
_cell.length_a   1.000
_cell.length_b   1.000
_cell.length_c   1.000
_cell.angle_alpha   90.00
_cell.angle_beta   90.00
_cell.angle_gamma   90.00
#
_symmetry.space_group_name_H-M   'P 1'
#
loop_
_entity.id
_entity.type
_entity.pdbx_description
1 polymer ?
#
loop_
_entity_poly.entity_id
_entity_poly.type
_entity_poly.pdbx_seq_one_letter_code
_entity_poly.pdbx_strand_id
1 'polypeptide(L)'
;MERNLHVHIKAARALAAELAANAATPIHASYLPGEDLPGAGAFITALNGAIDSLANRARTQCAYVDNAVTTTMTYLRQAEATDTTLGRSLDLL
;
A
#
# COMPACT_ATOMS: atom_id res chain seq x y z
N MET A 1 30.49 0.47 3.77
CA MET A 1 30.01 0.96 2.46
C MET A 1 28.93 1.98 2.75
N GLU A 2 29.31 3.25 2.87
CA GLU A 2 28.37 4.34 3.13
C GLU A 2 27.49 4.52 1.89
N ARG A 3 26.24 4.04 1.96
CA ARG A 3 25.23 4.48 1.01
C ARG A 3 24.97 5.93 1.34
N ASN A 4 25.52 6.85 0.54
CA ASN A 4 25.09 8.24 0.49
C ASN A 4 23.58 8.24 0.21
N LEU A 5 22.79 8.30 1.28
CA LEU A 5 21.33 8.20 1.23
C LEU A 5 20.80 9.56 0.79
N HIS A 6 20.74 9.77 -0.52
CA HIS A 6 20.13 10.97 -1.08
C HIS A 6 18.60 10.78 -1.11
N VAL A 7 17.93 11.26 -0.06
CA VAL A 7 16.47 11.18 0.04
C VAL A 7 15.85 12.38 -0.69
N HIS A 8 15.27 12.14 -1.86
CA HIS A 8 14.45 13.14 -2.55
C HIS A 8 13.06 13.23 -1.89
N ILE A 9 12.96 13.97 -0.79
CA ILE A 9 11.77 14.00 0.07
C ILE A 9 10.48 14.34 -0.70
N LYS A 10 10.54 15.31 -1.64
CA LYS A 10 9.39 15.67 -2.47
C LYS A 10 8.90 14.52 -3.35
N ALA A 11 9.83 13.79 -3.99
CA ALA A 11 9.49 12.65 -4.83
C ALA A 11 8.95 11.48 -3.99
N ALA A 12 9.53 11.23 -2.81
CA ALA A 12 9.08 10.20 -1.90
C ALA A 12 7.65 10.47 -1.38
N ARG A 13 7.31 11.72 -1.06
CA ARG A 13 5.94 12.11 -0.67
C ARG A 13 4.94 11.91 -1.82
N ALA A 14 5.31 12.30 -3.04
CA ALA A 14 4.44 12.14 -4.21
C ALA A 14 4.14 10.65 -4.45
N LEU A 15 5.17 9.80 -4.44
CA LEU A 15 5.02 8.36 -4.58
C LEU A 15 4.15 7.75 -3.46
N ALA A 16 4.35 8.18 -2.22
CA ALA A 16 3.56 7.71 -1.09
C ALA A 16 2.07 8.07 -1.24
N ALA A 17 1.77 9.27 -1.74
CA ALA A 17 0.40 9.71 -2.01
C ALA A 17 -0.25 8.91 -3.16
N GLU A 18 0.49 8.66 -4.24
CA GLU A 18 0.02 7.83 -5.36
C GLU A 18 -0.29 6.40 -4.92
N LEU A 19 0.60 5.80 -4.13
CA LEU A 19 0.41 4.45 -3.59
C LEU A 19 -0.82 4.35 -2.68
N ALA A 20 -1.03 5.34 -1.80
CA ALA A 20 -2.22 5.39 -0.96
C ALA A 20 -3.51 5.57 -1.79
N ALA A 21 -3.48 6.42 -2.82
CA ALA A 21 -4.63 6.59 -3.71
C ALA A 21 -4.99 5.28 -4.43
N ASN A 22 -3.99 4.55 -4.92
CA ASN A 22 -4.21 3.25 -5.56
C ASN A 22 -4.76 2.22 -4.58
N ALA A 23 -4.19 2.14 -3.36
CA ALA A 23 -4.64 1.22 -2.31
C ALA A 23 -6.07 1.49 -1.83
N ALA A 24 -6.52 2.75 -1.88
CA ALA A 24 -7.88 3.15 -1.52
C ALA A 24 -8.96 2.70 -2.52
N THR A 25 -8.58 2.15 -3.69
CA THR A 25 -9.53 1.64 -4.67
C THR A 25 -10.32 0.45 -4.11
N PRO A 26 -11.66 0.51 -4.04
CA PRO A 26 -12.46 -0.58 -3.51
C PRO A 26 -12.29 -1.88 -4.31
N ILE A 27 -12.08 -2.98 -3.59
CA ILE A 27 -11.96 -4.32 -4.20
C ILE A 27 -13.32 -5.03 -4.14
N HIS A 28 -13.92 -5.16 -5.32
CA HIS A 28 -15.20 -5.84 -5.53
C HIS A 28 -14.98 -7.27 -6.02
N ALA A 29 -15.66 -8.21 -5.36
CA ALA A 29 -15.79 -9.58 -5.84
C ALA A 29 -17.16 -9.74 -6.49
N SER A 30 -17.19 -10.27 -7.73
CA SER A 30 -18.43 -10.57 -8.45
C SER A 30 -18.60 -12.08 -8.52
N TYR A 31 -19.64 -12.59 -7.83
CA TYR A 31 -19.90 -14.01 -7.75
C TYR A 31 -20.83 -14.48 -8.86
N LEU A 32 -20.63 -15.71 -9.31
CA LEU A 32 -21.49 -16.35 -10.29
C LEU A 32 -22.65 -17.07 -9.57
N PRO A 33 -23.90 -16.92 -10.04
CA PRO A 33 -25.03 -17.67 -9.52
C PRO A 33 -25.00 -19.12 -10.03
N GLY A 34 -25.73 -20.03 -9.35
CA GLY A 34 -25.95 -21.40 -9.83
C GLY A 34 -25.17 -22.49 -9.09
N GLU A 35 -24.79 -22.27 -7.84
CA GLU A 35 -24.13 -23.27 -6.99
C GLU A 35 -24.97 -24.55 -6.79
N ASP A 36 -26.29 -24.44 -6.88
CA ASP A 36 -27.22 -25.57 -6.78
C ASP A 36 -27.41 -26.35 -8.10
N LEU A 37 -26.77 -25.93 -9.20
CA LEU A 37 -26.95 -26.57 -10.50
C LEU A 37 -26.35 -27.99 -10.51
N PRO A 38 -27.09 -29.02 -10.95
CA PRO A 38 -26.55 -30.37 -11.08
C PRO A 38 -25.40 -30.38 -12.11
N GLY A 39 -24.28 -30.97 -11.72
CA GLY A 39 -23.05 -31.02 -12.53
C GLY A 39 -22.19 -29.76 -12.48
N ALA A 40 -22.78 -28.58 -12.74
CA ALA A 40 -22.03 -27.31 -12.80
C ALA A 40 -21.82 -26.62 -11.44
N GLY A 41 -22.64 -26.94 -10.43
CA GLY A 41 -22.64 -26.27 -9.13
C GLY A 41 -21.33 -26.37 -8.36
N ALA A 42 -20.67 -27.53 -8.39
CA ALA A 42 -19.37 -27.73 -7.75
C ALA A 42 -18.28 -26.84 -8.38
N PHE A 43 -18.31 -26.66 -9.70
CA PHE A 43 -17.39 -25.77 -10.40
C PHE A 43 -17.66 -24.29 -10.05
N ILE A 44 -18.93 -23.88 -10.04
CA ILE A 44 -19.32 -22.51 -9.68
C ILE A 44 -18.90 -22.19 -8.25
N THR A 45 -19.11 -23.12 -7.31
CA THR A 45 -18.67 -23.00 -5.90
C THR A 45 -17.15 -22.81 -5.82
N ALA A 46 -16.39 -23.65 -6.52
CA ALA A 46 -14.92 -23.56 -6.53
C ALA A 46 -14.43 -22.23 -7.13
N LEU A 47 -15.08 -21.75 -8.20
CA LEU A 47 -14.76 -20.49 -8.85
C LEU A 47 -15.09 -19.28 -7.94
N ASN A 48 -16.26 -19.28 -7.28
CA ASN A 48 -16.62 -18.25 -6.31
C ASN A 48 -15.63 -18.22 -5.13
N GLY A 49 -15.22 -19.39 -4.63
CA GLY A 49 -14.17 -19.48 -3.60
C GLY A 49 -12.81 -18.94 -4.05
N ALA A 50 -12.43 -19.16 -5.31
CA ALA A 50 -11.20 -18.60 -5.88
C ALA A 50 -11.27 -17.07 -6.03
N ILE A 51 -12.43 -16.54 -6.46
CA ILE A 51 -12.68 -15.09 -6.56
C ILE A 51 -12.58 -14.45 -5.16
N ASP A 52 -13.17 -15.09 -4.14
CA ASP A 52 -13.13 -14.59 -2.77
C ASP A 52 -11.70 -14.57 -2.19
N SER A 53 -10.97 -15.67 -2.39
CA SER A 53 -9.55 -15.77 -2.02
C SER A 53 -8.69 -14.68 -2.66
N LEU A 54 -8.90 -14.42 -3.95
CA LEU A 54 -8.18 -13.36 -4.68
C LEU A 54 -8.53 -11.97 -4.14
N ALA A 55 -9.83 -11.69 -3.95
CA ALA A 55 -10.29 -10.42 -3.39
C ALA A 55 -9.72 -10.17 -1.99
N ASN A 56 -9.68 -11.20 -1.14
CA ASN A 56 -9.10 -11.11 0.20
C ASN A 56 -7.59 -10.83 0.16
N ARG A 57 -6.85 -11.50 -0.72
CA ARG A 57 -5.42 -11.25 -0.91
C ARG A 57 -5.16 -9.82 -1.39
N ALA A 58 -5.95 -9.33 -2.34
CA ALA A 58 -5.83 -7.97 -2.83
C ALA A 58 -6.09 -6.95 -1.70
N ARG A 59 -7.12 -7.15 -0.86
CA ARG A 59 -7.40 -6.27 0.30
C ARG A 59 -6.24 -6.25 1.30
N THR A 60 -5.65 -7.42 1.55
CA THR A 60 -4.48 -7.55 2.42
C THR A 60 -3.28 -6.77 1.87
N GLN A 61 -3.06 -6.81 0.56
CA GLN A 61 -1.99 -6.04 -0.09
C GLN A 61 -2.23 -4.53 0.00
N CYS A 62 -3.46 -4.06 -0.21
CA CYS A 62 -3.80 -2.65 0.00
C CYS A 62 -3.51 -2.20 1.44
N ALA A 63 -3.92 -2.99 2.43
CA ALA A 63 -3.64 -2.69 3.83
C ALA A 63 -2.13 -2.65 4.15
N TYR A 64 -1.34 -3.53 3.53
CA TYR A 64 0.11 -3.50 3.64
C TYR A 64 0.70 -2.21 3.04
N VAL A 65 0.21 -1.79 1.87
CA VAL A 65 0.62 -0.54 1.23
C VAL A 65 0.29 0.66 2.12
N ASP A 66 -0.91 0.72 2.70
CA ASP A 66 -1.30 1.81 3.61
C ASP A 66 -0.38 1.91 4.83
N ASN A 67 -0.01 0.76 5.42
CA ASN A 67 0.94 0.71 6.53
C ASN A 67 2.35 1.18 6.09
N ALA A 68 2.80 0.73 4.92
CA ALA A 68 4.09 1.13 4.37
C ALA A 68 4.14 2.64 4.06
N VAL A 69 3.07 3.21 3.51
CA VAL A 69 2.93 4.66 3.26
C VAL A 69 2.95 5.42 4.58
N THR A 70 2.19 4.99 5.58
CA THR A 70 2.15 5.62 6.92
C THR A 70 3.53 5.65 7.56
N THR A 71 4.24 4.52 7.51
CA THR A 71 5.60 4.37 8.03
C THR A 71 6.57 5.27 7.27
N THR A 72 6.51 5.27 5.94
CA THR A 72 7.38 6.10 5.08
C THR A 72 7.16 7.59 5.36
N MET A 73 5.92 8.04 5.47
CA MET A 73 5.61 9.43 5.80
C MET A 73 6.11 9.84 7.18
N THR A 74 6.13 8.90 8.14
CA THR A 74 6.72 9.12 9.47
C THR A 74 8.23 9.33 9.37
N TYR A 75 8.94 8.48 8.64
CA TYR A 75 10.38 8.63 8.44
C TYR A 75 10.76 9.90 7.67
N LEU A 76 9.97 10.29 6.66
CA LEU A 76 10.21 11.53 5.92
C LEU A 76 10.09 12.76 6.84
N ARG A 77 9.11 12.78 7.75
CA ARG A 77 8.98 13.86 8.76
C ARG A 77 10.19 13.90 9.71
N GLN A 78 10.69 12.75 10.13
CA GLN A 78 11.87 12.66 11.01
C GLN A 78 13.14 13.15 10.29
N ALA A 79 13.32 12.80 9.01
CA ALA A 79 14.42 13.29 8.20
C ALA A 79 14.39 14.82 8.07
N GLU A 80 13.23 15.39 7.74
CA GLU A 80 13.07 16.86 7.64
C GLU A 80 13.34 17.59 8.96
N ALA A 81 12.88 17.03 10.09
CA ALA A 81 13.15 17.61 11.40
C ALA A 81 14.65 17.60 11.73
N THR A 82 15.34 16.52 11.34
CA THR A 82 16.78 16.37 11.53
C THR A 82 17.56 17.37 10.66
N ASP A 83 17.23 17.47 9.37
CA ASP A 83 17.85 18.42 8.45
C ASP A 83 17.64 19.87 8.92
N THR A 84 16.43 20.21 9.39
CA THR A 84 16.14 21.54 9.93
C THR A 84 16.98 21.85 11.16
N THR A 85 17.16 20.86 12.04
CA THR A 85 17.97 21.00 13.26
C THR A 85 19.44 21.17 12.93
N LEU A 86 19.96 20.42 11.96
CA LEU A 86 21.32 20.52 11.47
C LEU A 86 21.56 21.90 10.83
N GLY A 87 20.65 22.37 9.98
CA GLY A 87 20.73 23.69 9.35
C GLY A 87 20.81 24.82 10.37
N ARG A 88 19.94 24.81 11.39
CA ARG A 88 20.01 25.80 12.49
C ARG A 88 21.32 25.73 13.26
N SER A 89 21.88 24.53 13.46
CA SER A 89 23.14 24.36 14.19
C SER A 89 24.33 24.91 13.39
N LEU A 90 24.27 24.80 12.06
CA LEU A 90 25.27 25.39 11.15
C LEU A 90 25.14 26.90 11.06
N ASP A 91 23.92 27.45 11.05
CA ASP A 91 23.69 28.91 11.04
C ASP A 91 24.16 29.61 12.34
N LEU A 92 24.36 28.84 13.43
CA LEU A 92 24.84 29.31 14.72
C LEU A 92 26.36 29.24 14.90
N LEU A 93 27.11 28.69 13.92
CA LEU A 93 28.57 28.61 13.88
C LEU A 93 29.17 29.75 13.04
#